data_AF-A0A094G533-F1
#
_entry.id   AF-A0A094G533-F1
#
_cell.length_a   1.000
_cell.length_b   1.000
_cell.length_c   1.000
_cell.angle_alpha   90.00
_cell.angle_beta   90.00
_cell.angle_gamma   90.00
#
_symmetry.space_group_name_H-M   'P 1'
#
loop_
_entity.id
_entity.type
_entity.pdbx_description
1 polymer ?
#
loop_
_entity_poly.entity_id
_entity_poly.type
_entity_poly.pdbx_seq_one_letter_code
_entity_poly.pdbx_strand_id
1 'polypeptide(L)'
;MIDNKTEAVPEDCYKEVYGLHPYDNYTGPISMPGLTELSGCGISGTYEYVGDTYKQVAVYPSNVTSVDLPDVVSIQSGIVIDNANSITSLNVPELRASLNVPKLRDLVHLLLNFTGGPPINLTFPRLYDVYAIEIYGEIDTLDFHSLNKTSTTIFVNSTGNLDCDAFAKSVVNTTSYYLEETGVSCTSKMGTVNLTHVEPPIPEVTSGAFKIQGGSLTLTALLGYILAL
;
A
#
# COMPACT_ATOMS: atom_id res chain seq x y z
N MET A 1 21.51 17.97 30.47
CA MET A 1 20.79 16.68 30.54
C MET A 1 19.33 17.07 30.49
N ILE A 2 18.74 17.03 29.29
CA ILE A 2 17.35 17.43 29.05
C ILE A 2 16.50 16.19 29.34
N ASP A 3 15.54 16.33 30.25
CA ASP A 3 14.65 15.25 30.68
C ASP A 3 13.49 15.16 29.68
N ASN A 4 13.51 14.13 28.84
CA ASN A 4 12.68 13.93 27.64
C ASN A 4 11.17 13.69 27.92
N LYS A 5 10.65 14.10 29.08
CA LYS A 5 9.26 13.79 29.47
C LYS A 5 8.42 14.96 29.95
N THR A 6 8.96 16.19 30.04
CA THR A 6 8.19 17.28 30.67
C THR A 6 8.39 18.68 30.09
N GLU A 7 9.29 18.87 29.12
CA GLU A 7 9.47 20.19 28.49
C GLU A 7 8.62 20.29 27.22
N ALA A 8 7.84 21.38 27.11
CA ALA A 8 7.12 21.70 25.90
C ALA A 8 8.11 21.91 24.76
N VAL A 9 7.89 21.21 23.64
CA VAL A 9 8.68 21.40 22.41
C VAL A 9 8.56 22.87 22.00
N PRO A 10 9.67 23.62 21.86
CA PRO A 10 9.64 25.04 21.48
C PRO A 10 8.85 25.23 20.17
N GLU A 11 8.13 26.35 20.03
CA GLU A 11 7.28 26.62 18.85
C GLU A 11 8.06 26.62 17.51
N ASP A 12 9.37 26.88 17.55
CA ASP A 12 10.25 26.86 16.38
C ASP A 12 10.86 25.48 16.06
N CYS A 13 10.52 24.46 16.84
CA CYS A 13 11.02 23.11 16.65
C CYS A 13 10.06 22.31 15.76
N TYR A 14 10.43 22.17 14.49
CA TYR A 14 9.69 21.36 13.54
C TYR A 14 10.24 19.93 13.57
N LYS A 15 9.34 18.95 13.60
CA LYS A 15 9.71 17.55 13.40
C LYS A 15 10.14 17.37 11.95
N GLU A 16 11.43 17.13 11.73
CA GLU A 16 11.93 16.72 10.44
C GLU A 16 11.83 15.20 10.30
N VAL A 17 11.29 14.75 9.17
CA VAL A 17 11.07 13.34 8.89
C VAL A 17 12.04 12.94 7.79
N TYR A 18 12.95 12.02 8.11
CA TYR A 18 14.01 11.58 7.20
C TYR A 18 13.68 10.26 6.52
N GLY A 19 14.38 10.01 5.41
CA GLY A 19 14.27 8.76 4.66
C GLY A 19 15.25 7.73 5.19
N LEU A 20 14.86 6.46 5.13
CA LEU A 20 15.73 5.34 5.41
C LEU A 20 16.37 4.85 4.10
N HIS A 21 17.65 5.14 3.93
CA HIS A 21 18.44 4.75 2.77
C HIS A 21 19.77 4.18 3.25
N PRO A 22 19.90 2.84 3.31
CA PRO A 22 21.18 2.22 3.59
C PRO A 22 22.19 2.62 2.52
N TYR A 23 23.46 2.73 2.93
CA TYR A 23 24.55 2.84 1.96
C TYR A 23 24.60 1.60 1.07
N ASP A 24 25.03 1.77 -0.19
CA ASP A 24 25.07 0.71 -1.20
C ASP A 24 25.84 -0.56 -0.76
N ASN A 25 26.84 -0.40 0.12
CA ASN A 25 27.66 -1.51 0.64
C ASN A 25 27.18 -2.06 1.99
N TYR A 26 26.07 -1.54 2.53
CA TYR A 26 25.51 -2.03 3.77
C TYR A 26 25.13 -3.50 3.63
N THR A 27 25.51 -4.30 4.64
CA THR A 27 25.26 -5.74 4.65
C THR A 27 24.63 -6.12 5.98
N GLY A 28 23.56 -6.91 5.93
CA GLY A 28 22.90 -7.46 7.12
C GLY A 28 21.51 -6.88 7.40
N PRO A 29 21.01 -7.05 8.64
CA PRO A 29 19.63 -6.74 9.00
C PRO A 29 19.45 -5.28 9.44
N ILE A 30 18.38 -4.65 8.98
CA ILE A 30 17.95 -3.32 9.45
C ILE A 30 16.82 -3.53 10.46
N SER A 31 17.00 -3.07 11.70
CA SER A 31 15.94 -3.05 12.71
C SER A 31 15.94 -1.70 13.44
N MET A 32 14.78 -1.05 13.48
CA MET A 32 14.61 0.27 14.09
C MET A 32 13.30 0.33 14.91
N PRO A 33 13.23 -0.35 16.07
CA PRO A 33 12.10 -0.19 16.98
C PRO A 33 12.02 1.24 17.52
N GLY A 34 10.81 1.73 17.73
CA GLY A 34 10.48 3.09 18.13
C GLY A 34 10.43 4.11 16.98
N LEU A 35 10.81 3.72 15.76
CA LEU A 35 10.67 4.57 14.58
C LEU A 35 9.22 4.56 14.12
N THR A 36 8.54 5.71 14.17
CA THR A 36 7.10 5.80 13.88
C THR A 36 6.76 6.43 12.53
N GLU A 37 7.65 7.26 11.99
CA GLU A 37 7.44 8.04 10.78
C GLU A 37 8.70 8.08 9.92
N LEU A 38 8.53 7.98 8.60
CA LEU A 38 9.60 8.12 7.60
C LEU A 38 9.14 9.00 6.44
N SER A 39 10.08 9.67 5.77
CA SER A 39 9.75 10.35 4.52
C SER A 39 9.78 9.34 3.38
N GLY A 40 10.62 8.32 3.45
CA GLY A 40 10.63 7.19 2.54
C GLY A 40 11.49 6.05 3.08
N CYS A 41 11.37 4.88 2.50
CA CYS A 41 12.31 3.77 2.71
C CYS A 41 12.78 3.26 1.36
N GLY A 42 14.05 3.49 1.03
CA GLY A 42 14.65 3.08 -0.23
C GLY A 42 15.79 2.11 0.01
N ILE A 43 15.62 0.85 -0.42
CA ILE A 43 16.65 -0.18 -0.38
C ILE A 43 16.81 -0.68 -1.80
N SER A 44 17.93 -0.34 -2.43
CA SER A 44 18.18 -0.70 -3.82
C SER A 44 19.54 -1.36 -3.98
N GLY A 45 19.63 -2.34 -4.85
CA GLY A 45 20.92 -2.81 -5.37
C GLY A 45 21.56 -1.78 -6.32
N THR A 46 22.75 -2.11 -6.81
CA THR A 46 23.47 -1.28 -7.77
C THR A 46 23.00 -1.55 -9.20
N TYR A 47 22.77 -0.47 -9.94
CA TYR A 47 22.45 -0.47 -11.36
C TYR A 47 23.57 0.17 -12.18
N GLU A 48 23.86 -0.41 -13.34
CA GLU A 48 24.76 0.19 -14.33
C GLU A 48 24.00 0.53 -15.61
N TYR A 49 24.43 1.61 -16.27
CA TYR A 49 23.90 1.98 -17.58
C TYR A 49 24.61 1.18 -18.67
N VAL A 50 23.82 0.49 -19.49
CA VAL A 50 24.36 -0.30 -20.60
C VAL A 50 24.24 0.49 -21.91
N GLY A 51 25.39 0.95 -22.39
CA GLY A 51 25.54 1.68 -23.66
C GLY A 51 24.85 3.07 -23.66
N ASP A 52 24.63 3.62 -24.86
CA ASP A 52 24.05 4.96 -25.04
C ASP A 52 22.52 5.02 -24.87
N THR A 53 21.88 3.93 -24.44
CA THR A 53 20.41 3.79 -24.46
C THR A 53 19.71 4.17 -23.17
N TYR A 54 20.43 4.72 -22.17
CA TYR A 54 19.92 4.99 -20.81
C TYR A 54 19.24 3.78 -20.13
N LYS A 55 19.48 2.56 -20.63
CA LYS A 55 18.96 1.33 -20.03
C LYS A 55 19.80 0.98 -18.81
N GLN A 56 19.13 0.87 -17.66
CA GLN A 56 19.74 0.38 -16.43
C GLN A 56 19.66 -1.15 -16.39
N VAL A 57 20.75 -1.78 -15.96
CA VAL A 57 20.81 -3.22 -15.71
C VAL A 57 21.29 -3.43 -14.28
N ALA A 58 20.57 -4.27 -13.54
CA ALA A 58 20.94 -4.67 -12.19
C ALA A 58 22.28 -5.42 -12.21
N VAL A 59 23.24 -4.99 -11.39
CA VAL A 59 24.59 -5.58 -11.36
C VAL A 59 24.81 -6.35 -10.07
N TYR A 60 24.61 -5.67 -8.93
CA TYR A 60 24.75 -6.28 -7.61
C TYR A 60 23.47 -6.05 -6.83
N PRO A 61 22.84 -7.12 -6.31
CA PRO A 61 21.69 -6.94 -5.43
C PRO A 61 22.10 -6.29 -4.12
N SER A 62 21.14 -5.67 -3.43
CA SER A 62 21.34 -5.19 -2.07
C SER A 62 21.70 -6.35 -1.14
N ASN A 63 22.67 -6.13 -0.25
CA ASN A 63 23.09 -7.10 0.77
C ASN A 63 22.30 -6.97 2.09
N VAL A 64 21.22 -6.17 2.10
CA VAL A 64 20.27 -6.15 3.21
C VAL A 64 19.58 -7.51 3.31
N THR A 65 19.54 -8.10 4.50
CA THR A 65 19.00 -9.45 4.70
C THR A 65 17.59 -9.46 5.28
N SER A 66 17.21 -8.40 6.00
CA SER A 66 15.89 -8.23 6.60
C SER A 66 15.62 -6.76 6.94
N VAL A 67 14.35 -6.39 6.97
CA VAL A 67 13.89 -5.06 7.37
C VAL A 67 12.82 -5.21 8.44
N ASP A 68 13.08 -4.67 9.62
CA ASP A 68 12.20 -4.74 10.79
C ASP A 68 11.90 -3.34 11.33
N LEU A 69 10.72 -2.84 10.99
CA LEU A 69 10.23 -1.50 11.30
C LEU A 69 8.87 -1.61 12.00
N PRO A 70 8.82 -2.21 13.20
CA PRO A 70 7.57 -2.68 13.82
C PRO A 70 6.62 -1.52 14.18
N ASP A 71 7.17 -0.36 14.50
CA ASP A 71 6.41 0.80 15.00
C ASP A 71 6.09 1.84 13.91
N VAL A 72 6.54 1.62 12.66
CA VAL A 72 6.34 2.60 11.57
C VAL A 72 4.87 2.63 11.16
N VAL A 73 4.23 3.79 11.39
CA VAL A 73 2.82 4.01 11.09
C VAL A 73 2.63 4.79 9.78
N SER A 74 3.55 5.69 9.45
CA SER A 74 3.41 6.61 8.32
C SER A 74 4.71 6.71 7.51
N ILE A 75 4.57 6.68 6.19
CA ILE A 75 5.66 6.90 5.22
C ILE A 75 5.14 7.81 4.11
N GLN A 76 5.85 8.89 3.79
CA GLN A 76 5.37 9.91 2.85
C GLN A 76 5.53 9.50 1.37
N SER A 77 6.71 9.01 0.98
CA SER A 77 7.04 8.59 -0.39
C SER A 77 6.90 7.07 -0.61
N GLY A 78 6.64 6.32 0.46
CA GLY A 78 6.48 4.88 0.45
C GLY A 78 7.76 4.06 0.60
N ILE A 79 7.64 2.77 0.30
CA ILE A 79 8.68 1.77 0.43
C ILE A 79 9.06 1.29 -0.97
N VAL A 80 10.31 1.51 -1.33
CA VAL A 80 10.92 1.03 -2.57
C VAL A 80 12.04 0.08 -2.19
N ILE A 81 11.79 -1.20 -2.37
CA ILE A 81 12.79 -2.26 -2.24
C ILE A 81 13.00 -2.84 -3.63
N ASP A 82 14.18 -2.66 -4.19
CA ASP A 82 14.45 -3.07 -5.56
C ASP A 82 15.82 -3.75 -5.70
N ASN A 83 15.91 -4.74 -6.60
CA ASN A 83 17.08 -5.59 -6.75
C ASN A 83 17.62 -6.08 -5.38
N ALA A 84 16.76 -6.65 -4.54
CA ALA A 84 17.05 -6.99 -3.14
C ALA A 84 16.80 -8.47 -2.84
N ASN A 85 17.43 -9.36 -3.61
CA ASN A 85 17.24 -10.81 -3.51
C ASN A 85 17.77 -11.45 -2.21
N SER A 86 18.53 -10.71 -1.39
CA SER A 86 19.03 -11.21 -0.11
C SER A 86 18.01 -11.05 1.04
N ILE A 87 16.94 -10.28 0.83
CA ILE A 87 15.93 -10.04 1.86
C ILE A 87 15.07 -11.29 2.06
N THR A 88 14.99 -11.72 3.31
CA THR A 88 14.20 -12.90 3.74
C THR A 88 12.95 -12.52 4.54
N SER A 89 12.90 -11.29 5.07
CA SER A 89 11.75 -10.81 5.84
C SER A 89 11.61 -9.29 5.77
N LEU A 90 10.36 -8.83 5.66
CA LEU A 90 9.95 -7.43 5.75
C LEU A 90 8.83 -7.33 6.78
N ASN A 91 9.07 -6.60 7.87
CA ASN A 91 8.11 -6.39 8.95
C ASN A 91 7.77 -4.90 9.11
N VAL A 92 6.55 -4.52 8.69
CA VAL A 92 5.99 -3.15 8.78
C VAL A 92 4.50 -3.23 9.15
N PRO A 93 4.14 -3.84 10.30
CA PRO A 93 2.76 -4.23 10.60
C PRO A 93 1.87 -3.02 10.86
N GLU A 94 2.43 -1.94 11.41
CA GLU A 94 1.66 -0.75 11.79
C GLU A 94 1.46 0.26 10.64
N LEU A 95 2.06 0.00 9.47
CA LEU A 95 2.06 0.90 8.33
C LEU A 95 0.63 1.12 7.82
N ARG A 96 0.17 2.37 7.86
CA ARG A 96 -1.13 2.75 7.32
C ARG A 96 -1.06 3.25 5.90
N ALA A 97 -0.05 4.07 5.60
CA ALA A 97 0.04 4.89 4.39
C ALA A 97 -1.22 5.76 4.17
N SER A 98 -1.03 7.08 4.00
CA SER A 98 -2.13 8.02 3.79
C SER A 98 -1.69 9.07 2.80
N LEU A 99 -2.45 9.24 1.71
CA LEU A 99 -2.20 10.24 0.66
C LEU A 99 -2.49 11.69 1.10
N ASN A 100 -2.46 12.00 2.40
CA ASN A 100 -2.65 13.36 2.92
C ASN A 100 -1.47 14.31 2.61
N VAL A 101 -0.61 13.95 1.65
CA VAL A 101 0.44 14.82 1.11
C VAL A 101 -0.16 15.65 -0.04
N PRO A 102 -0.30 16.98 0.10
CA PRO A 102 -0.97 17.84 -0.88
C PRO A 102 -0.20 18.04 -2.21
N LYS A 103 0.87 17.28 -2.46
CA LYS A 103 1.71 17.40 -3.66
C LYS A 103 1.81 16.06 -4.38
N LEU A 104 1.42 16.07 -5.65
CA LEU A 104 1.51 14.93 -6.59
C LEU A 104 2.91 14.31 -6.76
N ARG A 105 3.96 14.91 -6.16
CA ARG A 105 5.34 14.39 -6.24
C ARG A 105 5.70 13.42 -5.10
N ASP A 106 4.86 13.31 -4.08
CA ASP A 106 5.10 12.51 -2.87
C ASP A 106 4.05 11.39 -2.75
N LEU A 107 3.81 10.69 -3.85
CA LEU A 107 2.86 9.58 -3.87
C LEU A 107 3.46 8.40 -3.11
N VAL A 108 2.67 7.77 -2.25
CA VAL A 108 3.13 6.59 -1.49
C VAL A 108 3.17 5.39 -2.42
N HIS A 109 4.37 4.94 -2.79
CA HIS A 109 4.56 3.73 -3.61
C HIS A 109 4.97 2.55 -2.73
N LEU A 110 4.38 1.38 -2.98
CA LEU A 110 4.85 0.11 -2.43
C LEU A 110 5.42 -0.72 -3.58
N LEU A 111 6.70 -0.54 -3.86
CA LEU A 111 7.44 -1.34 -4.85
C LEU A 111 8.35 -2.30 -4.11
N LEU A 112 8.10 -3.59 -4.26
CA LEU A 112 8.85 -4.65 -3.60
C LEU A 112 9.32 -5.66 -4.64
N ASN A 113 10.62 -5.69 -4.91
CA ASN A 113 11.22 -6.60 -5.88
C ASN A 113 12.30 -7.46 -5.23
N PHE A 114 11.89 -8.67 -4.87
CA PHE A 114 12.70 -9.75 -4.30
C PHE A 114 13.07 -10.82 -5.35
N THR A 115 13.00 -10.49 -6.64
CA THR A 115 13.23 -11.47 -7.73
C THR A 115 14.58 -12.16 -7.59
N GLY A 116 14.58 -13.49 -7.69
CA GLY A 116 15.78 -14.32 -7.52
C GLY A 116 16.20 -14.53 -6.06
N GLY A 117 15.43 -14.00 -5.10
CA GLY A 117 15.60 -14.25 -3.67
C GLY A 117 14.85 -15.47 -3.18
N PRO A 118 14.96 -15.78 -1.88
CA PRO A 118 14.23 -16.89 -1.25
C PRO A 118 12.72 -16.60 -1.14
N PRO A 119 11.89 -17.61 -0.86
CA PRO A 119 10.48 -17.42 -0.55
C PRO A 119 10.27 -16.41 0.59
N ILE A 120 9.36 -15.47 0.39
CA ILE A 120 9.01 -14.45 1.38
C ILE A 120 7.50 -14.30 1.50
N ASN A 121 7.03 -14.17 2.74
CA ASN A 121 5.64 -13.95 3.08
C ASN A 121 5.42 -12.47 3.41
N LEU A 122 4.38 -11.88 2.86
CA LEU A 122 4.09 -10.46 2.99
C LEU A 122 2.70 -10.25 3.59
N THR A 123 2.62 -9.46 4.65
CA THR A 123 1.35 -9.12 5.30
C THR A 123 1.37 -7.67 5.71
N PHE A 124 0.33 -6.94 5.31
CA PHE A 124 0.18 -5.50 5.57
C PHE A 124 -1.16 -5.24 6.26
N PRO A 125 -1.25 -5.53 7.57
CA PRO A 125 -2.54 -5.63 8.25
C PRO A 125 -3.22 -4.27 8.41
N ARG A 126 -2.46 -3.17 8.43
CA ARG A 126 -2.98 -1.80 8.62
C ARG A 126 -2.89 -0.90 7.39
N LEU A 127 -2.32 -1.39 6.29
CA LEU A 127 -2.13 -0.62 5.06
C LEU A 127 -3.49 -0.27 4.49
N TYR A 128 -3.76 1.01 4.27
CA TYR A 128 -5.08 1.56 4.03
C TYR A 128 -5.16 2.33 2.70
N ASP A 129 -4.22 3.23 2.43
CA ASP A 129 -4.24 4.12 1.26
C ASP A 129 -2.85 4.25 0.63
N VAL A 130 -2.68 3.68 -0.57
CA VAL A 130 -1.39 3.59 -1.27
C VAL A 130 -1.58 3.97 -2.73
N TYR A 131 -0.70 4.79 -3.29
CA TYR A 131 -0.85 5.21 -4.68
C TYR A 131 -0.72 4.03 -5.66
N ALA A 132 0.34 3.24 -5.55
CA ALA A 132 0.61 2.09 -6.40
C ALA A 132 1.27 0.96 -5.60
N ILE A 133 0.93 -0.28 -5.96
CA ILE A 133 1.46 -1.50 -5.36
C ILE A 133 2.01 -2.38 -6.48
N GLU A 134 3.31 -2.68 -6.41
CA GLU A 134 4.00 -3.58 -7.32
C GLU A 134 4.87 -4.56 -6.53
N ILE A 135 4.64 -5.86 -6.70
CA ILE A 135 5.31 -6.91 -5.94
C ILE A 135 5.87 -7.96 -6.89
N TYR A 136 7.15 -8.26 -6.74
CA TYR A 136 7.89 -9.25 -7.52
C TYR A 136 8.73 -10.14 -6.60
N GLY A 137 8.79 -11.44 -6.87
CA GLY A 137 9.63 -12.38 -6.12
C GLY A 137 8.99 -13.75 -5.90
N GLU A 138 9.61 -14.61 -5.09
CA GLU A 138 8.99 -15.88 -4.70
C GLU A 138 8.02 -15.66 -3.53
N ILE A 139 6.76 -15.34 -3.84
CA ILE A 139 5.72 -15.02 -2.85
C ILE A 139 4.74 -16.18 -2.75
N ASP A 140 4.62 -16.78 -1.57
CA ASP A 140 3.63 -17.84 -1.31
C ASP A 140 2.39 -17.29 -0.60
N THR A 141 2.54 -16.24 0.22
CA THR A 141 1.41 -15.58 0.90
C THR A 141 1.53 -14.07 0.79
N LEU A 142 0.42 -13.43 0.42
CA LEU A 142 0.26 -11.98 0.35
C LEU A 142 -1.12 -11.60 0.90
N ASP A 143 -1.15 -10.69 1.86
CA ASP A 143 -2.40 -10.23 2.47
C ASP A 143 -2.42 -8.71 2.72
N PHE A 144 -3.56 -8.09 2.40
CA PHE A 144 -3.85 -6.67 2.50
C PHE A 144 -5.16 -6.43 3.27
N HIS A 145 -5.18 -6.80 4.55
CA HIS A 145 -6.42 -6.84 5.36
C HIS A 145 -7.22 -5.52 5.38
N SER A 146 -6.52 -4.38 5.46
CA SER A 146 -7.15 -3.05 5.63
C SER A 146 -7.09 -2.18 4.37
N LEU A 147 -6.61 -2.71 3.24
CA LEU A 147 -6.42 -1.89 2.05
C LEU A 147 -7.77 -1.43 1.54
N ASN A 148 -7.94 -0.12 1.50
CA ASN A 148 -9.21 0.50 1.13
C ASN A 148 -9.08 1.31 -0.16
N LYS A 149 -7.91 1.87 -0.44
CA LYS A 149 -7.73 2.78 -1.56
C LYS A 149 -6.42 2.57 -2.27
N THR A 150 -6.48 2.56 -3.61
CA THR A 150 -5.31 2.71 -4.45
C THR A 150 -5.60 3.54 -5.70
N SER A 151 -4.57 4.09 -6.33
CA SER A 151 -4.74 4.90 -7.54
C SER A 151 -4.53 4.10 -8.81
N THR A 152 -3.80 3.00 -8.75
CA THR A 152 -3.43 2.18 -9.91
C THR A 152 -3.80 0.71 -9.71
N THR A 153 -3.65 -0.09 -10.76
CA THR A 153 -3.74 -1.56 -10.64
C THR A 153 -2.73 -2.07 -9.61
N ILE A 154 -3.16 -3.00 -8.76
CA ILE A 154 -2.30 -3.78 -7.89
C ILE A 154 -1.61 -4.83 -8.77
N PHE A 155 -0.28 -4.74 -8.89
CA PHE A 155 0.50 -5.64 -9.73
C PHE A 155 1.31 -6.62 -8.89
N VAL A 156 1.10 -7.91 -9.10
CA VAL A 156 1.82 -8.98 -8.39
C VAL A 156 2.34 -9.99 -9.41
N ASN A 157 3.65 -10.17 -9.44
CA ASN A 157 4.32 -11.18 -10.24
C ASN A 157 5.15 -12.08 -9.32
N SER A 158 4.50 -13.14 -8.85
CA SER A 158 5.11 -14.13 -7.98
C SER A 158 5.72 -15.29 -8.79
N THR A 159 6.91 -15.73 -8.42
CA THR A 159 7.46 -17.03 -8.83
C THR A 159 7.13 -18.15 -7.83
N GLY A 160 6.40 -17.85 -6.76
CA GLY A 160 5.93 -18.79 -5.74
C GLY A 160 4.56 -19.39 -6.06
N ASN A 161 3.93 -19.97 -5.04
CA ASN A 161 2.63 -20.65 -5.10
C ASN A 161 1.49 -19.78 -4.54
N LEU A 162 1.56 -18.46 -4.68
CA LEU A 162 0.46 -17.57 -4.32
C LEU A 162 -0.83 -17.96 -5.07
N ASP A 163 -1.92 -18.17 -4.34
CA ASP A 163 -3.25 -18.33 -4.93
C ASP A 163 -3.76 -16.96 -5.42
N CYS A 164 -3.43 -16.64 -6.67
CA CYS A 164 -3.81 -15.38 -7.31
C CYS A 164 -5.33 -15.21 -7.45
N ASP A 165 -6.10 -16.29 -7.55
CA ASP A 165 -7.57 -16.21 -7.65
C ASP A 165 -8.17 -15.81 -6.31
N ALA A 166 -7.77 -16.47 -5.22
CA ALA A 166 -8.20 -16.12 -3.88
C ALA A 166 -7.73 -14.71 -3.50
N PHE A 167 -6.46 -14.38 -3.75
CA PHE A 167 -5.89 -13.06 -3.49
C PHE A 167 -6.67 -11.97 -4.24
N ALA A 168 -6.81 -12.07 -5.57
CA ALA A 168 -7.46 -11.03 -6.36
C ALA A 168 -8.92 -10.80 -5.94
N LYS A 169 -9.68 -11.88 -5.66
CA LYS A 169 -11.07 -11.77 -5.16
C LYS A 169 -11.16 -11.08 -3.80
N SER A 170 -10.18 -11.28 -2.93
CA SER A 170 -10.17 -10.70 -1.59
C SER A 170 -9.99 -9.17 -1.59
N VAL A 171 -9.29 -8.62 -2.60
CA VAL A 171 -8.93 -7.19 -2.64
C VAL A 171 -9.64 -6.36 -3.72
N VAL A 172 -10.04 -6.95 -4.86
CA VAL A 172 -10.53 -6.17 -6.03
C VAL A 172 -11.83 -5.40 -5.74
N ASN A 173 -12.72 -5.95 -4.91
CA ASN A 173 -14.02 -5.33 -4.58
C ASN A 173 -14.01 -4.56 -3.25
N THR A 174 -13.01 -4.79 -2.40
CA THR A 174 -12.84 -4.10 -1.11
C THR A 174 -11.99 -2.85 -1.23
N THR A 175 -11.21 -2.74 -2.32
CA THR A 175 -10.39 -1.58 -2.64
C THR A 175 -11.10 -0.66 -3.63
N SER A 176 -11.17 0.62 -3.32
CA SER A 176 -11.57 1.68 -4.25
C SER A 176 -10.37 2.08 -5.10
N TYR A 177 -10.60 2.21 -6.41
CA TYR A 177 -9.58 2.61 -7.36
C TYR A 177 -9.89 4.00 -7.94
N TYR A 178 -8.86 4.83 -8.13
CA TYR A 178 -9.06 6.18 -8.68
C TYR A 178 -9.27 6.18 -10.20
N LEU A 179 -8.59 5.28 -10.92
CA LEU A 179 -8.66 5.21 -12.38
C LEU A 179 -9.68 4.15 -12.82
N GLU A 180 -10.52 4.49 -13.80
CA GLU A 180 -11.40 3.52 -14.44
C GLU A 180 -10.58 2.36 -15.03
N GLU A 181 -11.18 1.15 -15.08
CA GLU A 181 -10.56 -0.08 -15.60
C GLU A 181 -9.33 -0.60 -14.83
N THR A 182 -9.04 -0.06 -13.64
CA THR A 182 -8.01 -0.63 -12.74
C THR A 182 -8.57 -1.71 -11.82
N GLY A 183 -7.67 -2.49 -11.22
CA GLY A 183 -8.04 -3.61 -10.36
C GLY A 183 -6.81 -4.38 -9.90
N VAL A 184 -6.80 -5.69 -10.12
CA VAL A 184 -5.72 -6.58 -9.71
C VAL A 184 -5.18 -7.35 -10.92
N SER A 185 -3.87 -7.31 -11.11
CA SER A 185 -3.15 -8.21 -12.01
C SER A 185 -2.17 -9.05 -11.19
N CYS A 186 -2.46 -10.35 -11.07
CA CYS A 186 -1.66 -11.29 -10.30
C CYS A 186 -1.22 -12.46 -11.17
N THR A 187 0.06 -12.77 -11.15
CA THR A 187 0.62 -13.97 -11.77
C THR A 187 1.42 -14.75 -10.73
N SER A 188 1.25 -16.07 -10.72
CA SER A 188 2.03 -17.01 -9.92
C SER A 188 2.30 -18.33 -10.68
N LYS A 189 3.02 -19.28 -10.06
CA LYS A 189 3.12 -20.64 -10.61
C LYS A 189 1.77 -21.35 -10.72
N MET A 190 0.78 -20.94 -9.92
CA MET A 190 -0.56 -21.53 -9.92
C MET A 190 -1.45 -20.98 -11.04
N GLY A 191 -1.11 -19.81 -11.61
CA GLY A 191 -1.83 -19.22 -12.74
C GLY A 191 -1.76 -17.70 -12.77
N THR A 192 -2.44 -17.12 -13.76
CA THR A 192 -2.57 -15.67 -13.95
C THR A 192 -4.04 -15.27 -13.83
N VAL A 193 -4.28 -14.19 -13.09
CA VAL A 193 -5.61 -13.62 -12.85
C VAL A 193 -5.55 -12.11 -13.07
N ASN A 194 -6.48 -11.59 -13.87
CA ASN A 194 -6.70 -10.17 -14.05
C ASN A 194 -8.17 -9.90 -13.73
N LEU A 195 -8.43 -9.13 -12.67
CA LEU A 195 -9.77 -8.69 -12.30
C LEU A 195 -9.81 -7.16 -12.35
N THR A 196 -10.74 -6.60 -13.10
CA THR A 196 -11.03 -5.17 -13.06
C THR A 196 -12.05 -4.88 -11.97
N HIS A 197 -11.89 -3.76 -11.28
CA HIS A 197 -12.91 -3.27 -10.37
C HIS A 197 -14.15 -2.88 -11.18
N VAL A 198 -15.31 -3.33 -10.72
CA VAL A 198 -16.60 -2.92 -11.28
C VAL A 198 -17.35 -2.22 -10.17
N GLU A 199 -17.53 -0.91 -10.33
CA GLU A 199 -18.29 -0.13 -9.35
C GLU A 199 -19.73 -0.69 -9.30
N PRO A 200 -20.28 -0.97 -8.10
CA PRO A 200 -21.64 -1.45 -7.99
C PRO A 200 -22.60 -0.46 -8.66
N PRO A 201 -23.61 -0.91 -9.41
CA PRO A 201 -24.57 0.00 -10.00
C PRO A 201 -25.19 0.84 -8.88
N ILE A 202 -25.15 2.17 -9.04
CA ILE A 202 -25.83 3.09 -8.13
C ILE A 202 -27.30 2.65 -8.11
N PRO A 203 -27.88 2.29 -6.96
CA PRO A 203 -29.29 1.93 -6.91
C PRO A 203 -30.07 3.12 -7.44
N GLU A 204 -30.81 2.91 -8.54
CA GLU A 204 -31.75 3.90 -9.04
C GLU A 204 -32.73 4.20 -7.92
N VAL A 205 -32.51 5.32 -7.23
CA VAL A 205 -33.55 5.92 -6.41
C VAL A 205 -34.57 6.45 -7.40
N THR A 206 -35.44 5.56 -7.86
CA THR A 206 -36.71 5.93 -8.48
C THR A 206 -37.47 6.66 -7.39
N SER A 207 -37.22 7.96 -7.31
CA SER A 207 -38.08 8.92 -6.64
C SER A 207 -39.40 8.81 -7.37
N GLY A 208 -40.27 7.91 -6.89
CA GLY A 208 -41.63 7.82 -7.36
C GLY A 208 -42.23 9.19 -7.14
N ALA A 209 -42.33 9.97 -8.23
CA ALA A 209 -43.03 11.23 -8.23
C ALA A 209 -44.50 10.90 -7.95
N PHE A 210 -44.88 10.89 -6.68
CA PHE A 210 -46.28 10.96 -6.29
C PHE A 210 -46.80 12.30 -6.80
N LYS A 211 -47.47 12.27 -7.97
CA LYS A 211 -48.40 13.33 -8.37
C LYS A 211 -49.52 13.36 -7.35
N ILE A 212 -49.36 14.14 -6.30
CA ILE A 212 -50.49 14.59 -5.49
C ILE A 212 -51.18 15.66 -6.32
N GLN A 213 -52.25 15.25 -7.00
CA GLN A 213 -53.18 16.15 -7.64
C GLN A 213 -53.77 17.06 -6.56
N GLY A 214 -53.61 18.37 -6.73
CA GLY A 214 -53.85 19.38 -5.70
C GLY A 214 -55.23 19.26 -5.05
N GLY A 215 -55.23 18.82 -3.80
CA GLY A 215 -56.30 18.96 -2.83
C GLY A 215 -55.66 19.28 -1.49
N SER A 216 -55.80 20.53 -1.05
CA SER A 216 -55.43 20.99 0.29
C SER A 216 -55.93 20.02 1.35
N LEU A 217 -55.05 19.54 2.24
CA LEU A 217 -55.31 19.34 3.68
C LEU A 217 -54.07 18.78 4.41
N THR A 218 -53.51 19.65 5.26
CA THR A 218 -52.87 19.38 6.57
C THR A 218 -51.81 18.29 6.72
N LEU A 219 -50.58 18.79 6.94
CA LEU A 219 -49.41 18.17 7.54
C LEU A 219 -49.73 17.36 8.81
N THR A 220 -49.43 16.05 8.82
CA THR A 220 -49.06 15.27 10.01
C THR A 220 -48.60 13.87 9.59
N ALA A 221 -47.35 13.51 9.89
CA ALA A 221 -46.98 12.20 10.46
C ALA A 221 -45.46 12.07 10.57
N LEU A 222 -45.01 12.21 11.82
CA LEU A 222 -43.76 11.68 12.36
C LEU A 222 -44.03 10.21 12.74
N LEU A 223 -43.16 9.27 12.37
CA LEU A 223 -42.79 7.98 13.02
C LEU A 223 -42.07 7.13 11.96
N GLY A 224 -40.85 6.64 12.13
CA GLY A 224 -40.23 6.11 13.34
C GLY A 224 -40.40 4.58 13.36
N TYR A 225 -39.27 3.87 13.31
CA TYR A 225 -39.09 2.41 13.47
C TYR A 225 -39.30 1.49 12.26
N ILE A 226 -38.18 1.04 11.66
CA ILE A 226 -37.97 -0.39 11.36
C ILE A 226 -36.54 -0.75 11.79
N LEU A 227 -36.40 -1.17 13.05
CA LEU A 227 -35.42 -2.18 13.45
C LEU A 227 -36.22 -3.47 13.60
N ALA A 228 -35.94 -4.44 12.73
CA ALA A 228 -36.30 -5.82 12.95
C ALA A 228 -35.00 -6.62 12.91
N LEU A 229 -34.68 -7.19 14.09
CA LEU A 229 -33.59 -8.10 14.46
C LEU A 229 -32.24 -7.46 14.81
#